data_AF-A0A9E3NGE1-F1
#
_entry.id   AF-A0A9E3NGE1-F1
#
_cell.length_a   1.000
_cell.length_b   1.000
_cell.length_c   1.000
_cell.angle_alpha   90.00
_cell.angle_beta   90.00
_cell.angle_gamma   90.00
#
_symmetry.space_group_name_H-M   'P 1'
#
loop_
_entity.id
_entity.type
_entity.pdbx_description
1 polymer ?
#
loop_
_entity_poly.entity_id
_entity_poly.type
_entity_poly.pdbx_seq_one_letter_code
_entity_poly.pdbx_strand_id
1 'polypeptide(L)'
;MNYHSLGQYFYKLYAILFIVMLVPILFFILLYQALRVKMVTTPGHLFPADYTSLVAGIAVCVVWGVAFMVFYNRLKAIRKVVSLGERLSRYANLTIVRSVLFSLGLLMLTVGYFFSENPWLTIAFMTSLFIPAFFWPVPARVCRHLKLKADERMMVYYKMDDL
;
A
#
# COMPACT_ATOMS: atom_id res chain seq x y z
N MET A 1 -8.14 15.27 -5.95
CA MET A 1 -7.21 16.16 -5.22
C MET A 1 -6.81 17.30 -6.16
N ASN A 2 -6.89 18.55 -5.70
CA ASN A 2 -6.39 19.73 -6.41
C ASN A 2 -4.95 20.00 -5.97
N TYR A 3 -4.06 20.25 -6.93
CA TYR A 3 -2.65 20.52 -6.69
C TYR A 3 -2.27 21.78 -7.45
N HIS A 4 -1.58 22.69 -6.78
CA HIS A 4 -1.08 23.93 -7.41
C HIS A 4 0.33 23.75 -7.98
N SER A 5 1.08 22.76 -7.49
CA SER A 5 2.43 22.45 -7.97
C SER A 5 2.76 20.96 -7.90
N LEU A 6 3.76 20.55 -8.68
CA LEU A 6 4.28 19.18 -8.67
C LEU A 6 4.97 18.83 -7.35
N GLY A 7 5.62 19.80 -6.71
CA GLY A 7 6.17 19.63 -5.35
C GLY A 7 5.06 19.28 -4.34
N GLN A 8 3.98 20.06 -4.36
CA GLN A 8 2.83 19.84 -3.47
C GLN A 8 2.14 18.49 -3.76
N TYR A 9 2.09 18.08 -5.03
CA TYR A 9 1.57 16.77 -5.43
C TYR A 9 2.32 15.61 -4.75
N PHE A 10 3.64 15.55 -4.91
CA PHE A 10 4.43 14.46 -4.34
C PHE A 10 4.43 14.50 -2.81
N TYR A 11 4.51 15.69 -2.22
CA TYR A 11 4.44 15.84 -0.76
C TYR A 11 3.14 15.27 -0.19
N LYS A 12 1.97 15.71 -0.71
CA LYS A 12 0.66 15.22 -0.25
C LYS A 12 0.51 13.72 -0.49
N LEU A 13 0.93 13.23 -1.66
CA LEU A 13 0.87 11.80 -1.97
C LEU A 13 1.71 10.99 -0.98
N TYR A 14 2.97 11.36 -0.76
CA TYR A 14 3.85 10.63 0.17
C TYR A 14 3.35 10.69 1.62
N ALA A 15 2.82 11.83 2.06
CA ALA A 15 2.23 11.94 3.40
C ALA A 15 1.06 10.96 3.59
N ILE A 16 0.14 10.88 2.62
CA ILE A 16 -0.98 9.93 2.68
C ILE A 16 -0.47 8.49 2.68
N LEU A 17 0.48 8.16 1.80
CA LEU A 17 1.04 6.81 1.72
C LEU A 17 1.75 6.39 3.02
N PHE A 18 2.46 7.33 3.65
CA PHE A 18 3.10 7.10 4.93
C PHE A 18 2.08 6.83 6.03
N ILE A 19 1.04 7.66 6.15
CA ILE A 19 -0.05 7.47 7.13
C ILE A 19 -0.73 6.11 6.92
N VAL A 20 -1.05 5.76 5.68
CA VAL A 20 -1.69 4.48 5.33
C VAL A 20 -0.83 3.28 5.72
N MET A 21 0.49 3.38 5.60
CA MET A 21 1.44 2.33 6.01
C MET A 21 1.70 2.31 7.52
N LEU A 22 1.60 3.45 8.19
CA LEU A 22 1.84 3.56 9.63
C LEU A 22 0.77 2.81 10.44
N VAL A 23 -0.50 2.87 10.00
CA VAL A 23 -1.63 2.22 10.67
C VAL A 23 -1.41 0.72 10.92
N PRO A 24 -1.15 -0.13 9.91
CA PRO A 24 -0.92 -1.56 10.14
C PRO A 24 0.33 -1.84 10.99
N ILE A 25 1.37 -1.02 10.88
CA ILE A 25 2.61 -1.17 11.66
C ILE A 25 2.33 -0.93 13.14
N LEU A 26 1.67 0.18 13.48
CA LEU A 26 1.31 0.50 14.86
C LEU A 26 0.37 -0.57 15.44
N PHE A 27 -0.64 -0.98 14.67
CA PHE A 27 -1.56 -2.02 15.10
C PHE A 27 -0.84 -3.35 15.38
N PHE A 28 0.08 -3.75 14.52
CA PHE A 28 0.89 -4.96 14.73
C PHE A 28 1.76 -4.85 15.98
N ILE A 29 2.47 -3.73 16.17
CA ILE A 29 3.35 -3.53 17.34
C ILE A 29 2.54 -3.59 18.65
N LEU A 30 1.42 -2.86 18.72
CA LEU A 30 0.58 -2.82 19.90
C LEU A 30 0.00 -4.20 20.23
N LEU A 31 -0.49 -4.91 19.22
CA LEU A 31 -1.06 -6.25 19.40
C LEU A 31 0.01 -7.27 19.79
N TYR A 32 1.17 -7.23 19.12
CA TYR A 32 2.29 -8.09 19.43
C TYR A 32 2.77 -7.90 20.88
N GLN A 33 2.91 -6.65 21.33
CA GLN A 33 3.26 -6.36 22.71
C GLN A 33 2.17 -6.85 23.68
N ALA A 34 0.90 -6.53 23.43
CA ALA A 34 -0.22 -6.92 24.29
C ALA A 34 -0.30 -8.44 24.51
N LEU A 35 -0.03 -9.24 23.47
CA LEU A 35 0.06 -10.70 23.58
C LEU A 35 1.29 -11.15 24.38
N ARG A 36 2.45 -10.53 24.17
CA ARG A 36 3.70 -10.88 24.88
C ARG A 36 3.64 -10.62 26.38
N VAL A 37 2.99 -9.53 26.81
CA VAL A 37 2.76 -9.24 28.25
C VAL A 37 1.50 -9.93 28.80
N LYS A 38 0.82 -10.77 28.00
CA LYS A 38 -0.43 -11.47 28.36
C LYS A 38 -1.55 -10.52 28.81
N MET A 39 -1.55 -9.29 28.29
CA MET A 39 -2.62 -8.31 28.52
C MET A 39 -3.91 -8.73 27.79
N VAL A 40 -3.77 -9.45 26.68
CA VAL A 40 -4.86 -10.03 25.91
C VAL A 40 -4.58 -11.52 25.74
N THR A 41 -5.62 -12.35 25.90
CA THR A 41 -5.56 -13.79 25.65
C THR A 41 -6.01 -14.09 24.23
N THR A 42 -5.35 -15.05 23.59
CA THR A 42 -5.76 -15.48 22.25
C THR A 42 -6.90 -16.49 22.34
N PRO A 43 -7.84 -16.46 21.38
CA PRO A 43 -8.88 -17.47 21.27
C PRO A 43 -8.34 -18.76 20.61
N GLY A 44 -7.07 -19.11 20.80
CA GLY A 44 -6.34 -20.16 20.07
C GLY A 44 -6.90 -21.59 20.20
N HIS A 45 -7.91 -21.80 21.05
CA HIS A 45 -8.64 -23.05 21.16
C HIS A 45 -9.76 -23.19 20.11
N LEU A 46 -10.18 -22.10 19.46
CA LEU A 46 -11.28 -22.11 18.50
C LEU A 46 -10.87 -22.64 17.12
N PHE A 47 -9.60 -22.47 16.73
CA PHE A 47 -9.10 -22.86 15.41
C PHE A 47 -7.67 -23.40 15.50
N PRO A 48 -7.34 -24.51 14.79
CA PRO A 48 -5.96 -24.97 14.66
C PRO A 48 -5.07 -23.87 14.07
N ALA A 49 -3.88 -23.67 14.67
CA ALA A 49 -2.95 -22.62 14.25
C ALA A 49 -2.56 -22.71 12.76
N ASP A 50 -2.39 -23.93 12.25
CA ASP A 50 -2.05 -24.18 10.84
C ASP A 50 -3.15 -23.69 9.89
N TYR A 51 -4.41 -23.97 10.20
CA TYR A 51 -5.55 -23.55 9.39
C TYR A 51 -5.67 -22.03 9.35
N THR A 52 -5.58 -21.37 10.50
CA THR A 52 -5.62 -19.90 10.60
C THR A 52 -4.50 -19.25 9.79
N SER A 53 -3.28 -19.79 9.86
CA SER A 53 -2.14 -19.27 9.10
C SER A 53 -2.30 -19.44 7.59
N LEU A 54 -2.84 -20.57 7.15
CA LEU A 54 -3.15 -20.84 5.74
C LEU A 54 -4.22 -19.88 5.21
N VAL A 55 -5.32 -19.72 5.95
CA VAL A 55 -6.42 -18.82 5.57
C VAL A 55 -5.94 -17.37 5.50
N ALA A 56 -5.15 -16.91 6.50
CA ALA A 56 -4.56 -15.57 6.48
C ALA A 56 -3.63 -15.39 5.27
N GLY A 57 -2.78 -16.37 4.97
CA GLY A 57 -1.90 -16.34 3.80
C GLY A 57 -2.66 -16.24 2.48
N ILE A 58 -3.70 -17.05 2.30
CA ILE A 58 -4.57 -17.01 1.11
C ILE A 58 -5.26 -15.66 0.99
N ALA A 59 -5.85 -15.16 2.08
CA ALA A 59 -6.56 -13.88 2.09
C ALA A 59 -5.63 -12.73 1.66
N VAL A 60 -4.40 -12.70 2.17
CA VAL A 60 -3.39 -11.70 1.83
C VAL A 60 -3.01 -11.78 0.36
N CYS A 61 -2.73 -12.97 -0.15
CA CYS A 61 -2.43 -13.21 -1.56
C CYS A 61 -3.56 -12.71 -2.47
N VAL A 62 -4.82 -12.98 -2.11
CA VAL A 62 -5.99 -12.53 -2.86
C VAL A 62 -6.09 -11.00 -2.85
N VAL A 63 -6.02 -10.37 -1.68
CA VAL A 63 -6.15 -8.90 -1.55
C VAL A 63 -5.05 -8.19 -2.34
N TRP A 64 -3.80 -8.67 -2.26
CA TRP A 64 -2.70 -8.08 -3.01
C TRP A 64 -2.80 -8.35 -4.51
N GLY A 65 -3.22 -9.56 -4.91
CA GLY A 65 -3.52 -9.88 -6.30
C GLY A 65 -4.56 -8.92 -6.89
N VAL A 66 -5.64 -8.66 -6.15
CA VAL A 66 -6.66 -7.65 -6.52
C VAL A 66 -6.05 -6.26 -6.59
N ALA A 67 -5.20 -5.86 -5.64
CA ALA A 67 -4.52 -4.56 -5.66
C ALA A 67 -3.69 -4.35 -6.94
N PHE A 68 -2.93 -5.38 -7.34
CA PHE A 68 -2.18 -5.36 -8.59
C PHE A 68 -3.09 -5.29 -9.81
N MET A 69 -4.10 -6.16 -9.87
CA MET A 69 -5.03 -6.22 -11.00
C MET A 69 -5.77 -4.89 -11.21
N VAL A 70 -6.31 -4.30 -10.13
CA VAL A 70 -6.98 -3.00 -10.17
C VAL A 70 -6.02 -1.91 -10.65
N PHE A 71 -4.79 -1.88 -10.13
CA PHE A 71 -3.78 -0.90 -10.53
C PHE A 71 -3.47 -1.00 -12.03
N TYR A 72 -3.14 -2.17 -12.54
CA TYR A 72 -2.77 -2.33 -13.95
C TYR A 72 -3.95 -2.07 -14.91
N ASN A 73 -5.15 -2.52 -14.55
CA ASN A 73 -6.34 -2.33 -15.39
C ASN A 73 -6.75 -0.86 -15.45
N ARG A 74 -6.76 -0.15 -14.32
CA ARG A 74 -7.14 1.27 -14.28
C ARG A 74 -6.06 2.17 -14.86
N LEU A 75 -4.78 1.79 -14.76
CA LEU A 75 -3.67 2.56 -15.33
C LEU A 75 -3.81 2.72 -16.86
N LYS A 76 -4.33 1.71 -17.57
CA LYS A 76 -4.58 1.80 -19.02
C LYS A 76 -5.57 2.91 -19.37
N ALA A 77 -6.61 3.10 -18.55
CA ALA A 77 -7.59 4.17 -18.76
C ALA A 77 -7.01 5.55 -18.46
N ILE A 78 -6.19 5.68 -17.40
CA ILE A 78 -5.58 6.95 -17.01
C ILE A 78 -4.65 7.48 -18.11
N ARG A 79 -3.91 6.60 -18.80
CA ARG A 79 -3.00 6.99 -19.90
C ARG A 79 -3.70 7.67 -21.08
N LYS A 80 -5.01 7.52 -21.24
CA LYS A 80 -5.78 8.10 -22.35
C LYS A 80 -6.29 9.52 -22.05
N VAL A 81 -6.16 9.99 -20.81
CA VAL A 81 -6.59 11.33 -20.40
C VAL A 81 -5.65 12.37 -21.00
N VAL A 82 -6.19 13.48 -21.53
CA VAL A 82 -5.40 14.49 -22.25
C VAL A 82 -4.60 15.36 -21.28
N SER A 83 -5.22 15.83 -20.19
CA SER A 83 -4.58 16.72 -19.22
C SER A 83 -3.57 15.99 -18.33
N LEU A 84 -2.37 16.57 -18.18
CA LEU A 84 -1.32 16.08 -17.29
C LEU A 84 -1.76 16.12 -15.82
N GLY A 85 -2.30 17.25 -15.37
CA GLY A 85 -2.78 17.40 -13.99
C GLY A 85 -3.86 16.38 -13.63
N GLU A 86 -4.79 16.11 -14.56
CA GLU A 86 -5.81 15.11 -14.36
C GLU A 86 -5.23 13.68 -14.32
N ARG A 87 -4.27 13.35 -15.20
CA ARG A 87 -3.55 12.07 -15.16
C ARG A 87 -2.85 11.85 -13.84
N LEU A 88 -2.14 12.86 -13.34
CA LEU A 88 -1.43 12.82 -12.06
C LEU A 88 -2.40 12.63 -10.90
N SER A 89 -3.52 13.35 -10.89
CA SER A 89 -4.55 13.24 -9.86
C SER A 89 -5.18 11.85 -9.83
N ARG A 90 -5.59 11.32 -10.99
CA ARG A 90 -6.13 9.96 -11.10
C ARG A 90 -5.08 8.90 -10.72
N TYR A 91 -3.82 9.11 -11.07
CA TYR A 91 -2.71 8.21 -10.69
C TYR A 91 -2.44 8.23 -9.18
N ALA A 92 -2.48 9.39 -8.53
CA ALA A 92 -2.35 9.51 -7.08
C ALA A 92 -3.45 8.73 -6.38
N ASN A 93 -4.72 8.94 -6.76
CA ASN A 93 -5.85 8.20 -6.20
C ASN A 93 -5.68 6.69 -6.39
N LEU A 94 -5.29 6.24 -7.58
CA LEU A 94 -5.07 4.82 -7.84
C LEU A 94 -3.92 4.24 -6.99
N THR A 95 -2.87 5.03 -6.76
CA THR A 95 -1.74 4.63 -5.91
C THR A 95 -2.12 4.56 -4.44
N ILE A 96 -2.97 5.48 -3.96
CA ILE A 96 -3.54 5.46 -2.61
C ILE A 96 -4.39 4.21 -2.43
N VAL A 97 -5.32 3.92 -3.35
CA VAL A 97 -6.16 2.72 -3.30
C VAL A 97 -5.32 1.45 -3.22
N ARG A 98 -4.29 1.33 -4.06
CA ARG A 98 -3.37 0.17 -4.02
C ARG A 98 -2.68 0.05 -2.67
N SER A 99 -2.24 1.16 -2.09
CA SER A 99 -1.53 1.17 -0.81
C SER A 99 -2.45 0.84 0.36
N VAL A 100 -3.71 1.29 0.33
CA VAL A 100 -4.76 0.88 1.28
C VAL A 100 -4.99 -0.64 1.20
N LEU A 101 -5.06 -1.22 0.00
CA LEU A 101 -5.20 -2.67 -0.16
C LEU A 101 -3.98 -3.43 0.36
N PHE A 102 -2.76 -2.91 0.16
CA PHE A 102 -1.57 -3.51 0.77
C PHE A 102 -1.64 -3.46 2.31
N SER A 103 -2.02 -2.31 2.88
CA SER A 103 -2.22 -2.16 4.33
C SER A 103 -3.30 -3.08 4.87
N LEU A 104 -4.39 -3.31 4.14
CA LEU A 104 -5.42 -4.28 4.52
C LEU A 104 -4.87 -5.71 4.58
N GLY A 105 -4.02 -6.11 3.62
CA GLY A 105 -3.35 -7.41 3.71
C GLY A 105 -2.40 -7.49 4.92
N LEU A 106 -1.66 -6.43 5.23
CA LEU A 106 -0.84 -6.39 6.45
C LEU A 106 -1.69 -6.53 7.72
N LEU A 107 -2.85 -5.86 7.79
CA LEU A 107 -3.79 -6.03 8.91
C LEU A 107 -4.33 -7.46 8.99
N MET A 108 -4.61 -8.12 7.86
CA MET A 108 -5.03 -9.52 7.85
C MET A 108 -3.96 -10.46 8.42
N LEU A 109 -2.68 -10.20 8.13
CA LEU A 109 -1.57 -10.94 8.77
C LEU A 109 -1.54 -10.70 10.28
N THR A 110 -1.74 -9.45 10.72
CA THR A 110 -1.83 -9.11 12.15
C THR A 110 -2.99 -9.83 12.83
N VAL A 111 -4.15 -9.87 12.20
CA VAL A 111 -5.33 -10.59 12.70
C VAL A 111 -5.06 -12.09 12.73
N GLY A 112 -4.48 -12.67 11.67
CA GLY A 112 -4.10 -14.08 11.66
C GLY A 112 -3.12 -14.43 12.78
N TYR A 113 -2.16 -13.54 13.06
CA TYR A 113 -1.22 -13.69 14.16
C TYR A 113 -1.93 -13.70 15.52
N PHE A 114 -2.91 -12.81 15.72
CA PHE A 114 -3.71 -12.79 16.94
C PHE A 114 -4.47 -14.09 17.21
N PHE A 115 -5.00 -14.74 16.18
CA PHE A 115 -5.76 -15.98 16.34
C PHE A 115 -4.89 -17.24 16.51
N SER A 116 -3.66 -17.22 16.01
CA SER A 116 -2.81 -18.43 15.93
C SER A 116 -1.53 -18.37 16.76
N GLU A 117 -1.08 -17.17 17.17
CA GLU A 117 0.25 -16.89 17.72
C GLU A 117 1.41 -17.45 16.88
N ASN A 118 1.15 -17.74 15.60
CA ASN A 118 2.10 -18.43 14.76
C ASN A 118 3.25 -17.47 14.37
N PRO A 119 4.52 -17.78 14.71
CA PRO A 119 5.66 -16.92 14.40
C PRO A 119 5.86 -16.72 12.89
N TRP A 120 5.41 -17.65 12.05
CA TRP A 120 5.47 -17.53 10.60
C TRP A 120 4.69 -16.31 10.09
N LEU A 121 3.60 -15.92 10.75
CA LEU A 121 2.82 -14.73 10.38
C LEU A 121 3.53 -13.42 10.77
N THR A 122 4.33 -13.44 11.84
CA THR A 122 5.21 -12.30 12.17
C THR A 122 6.29 -12.13 11.12
N ILE A 123 6.96 -13.22 10.72
CA ILE A 123 7.97 -13.19 9.65
C ILE A 123 7.33 -12.69 8.35
N ALA A 124 6.17 -13.25 7.98
CA ALA A 124 5.42 -12.84 6.80
C ALA A 124 5.06 -11.35 6.85
N PHE A 125 4.60 -10.83 7.98
CA PHE A 125 4.30 -9.40 8.14
C PHE A 125 5.54 -8.55 7.88
N MET A 126 6.67 -8.88 8.52
CA MET A 126 7.92 -8.12 8.40
C MET A 126 8.46 -8.13 6.97
N THR A 127 8.45 -9.29 6.30
CA THR A 127 8.88 -9.38 4.89
C THR A 127 7.93 -8.61 3.96
N SER A 128 6.68 -8.48 4.33
CA SER A 128 5.66 -7.84 3.49
C SER A 128 5.71 -6.32 3.55
N LEU A 129 6.30 -5.73 4.59
CA LEU A 129 6.55 -4.28 4.67
C LEU A 129 7.40 -3.76 3.51
N PHE A 130 8.24 -4.61 2.91
CA PHE A 130 9.07 -4.24 1.77
C PHE A 130 8.29 -4.12 0.47
N ILE A 131 7.12 -4.77 0.35
CA ILE A 131 6.33 -4.77 -0.88
C ILE A 131 5.86 -3.35 -1.24
N PRO A 132 5.18 -2.58 -0.36
CA PRO A 132 4.78 -1.21 -0.67
C PRO A 132 5.97 -0.28 -0.97
N ALA A 133 7.10 -0.47 -0.29
CA ALA A 133 8.34 0.27 -0.57
C ALA A 133 8.85 -0.02 -1.98
N PHE A 134 8.83 -1.29 -2.42
CA PHE A 134 9.19 -1.63 -3.79
C PHE A 134 8.27 -0.97 -4.82
N PHE A 135 7.00 -0.71 -4.49
CA PHE A 135 6.02 -0.06 -5.37
C PHE A 135 5.85 1.46 -5.17
N TRP A 136 6.72 2.10 -4.38
CA TRP A 136 6.66 3.53 -4.09
C TRP A 136 6.62 4.43 -5.36
N PRO A 137 5.76 5.47 -5.41
CA PRO A 137 5.58 6.28 -6.61
C PRO A 137 6.67 7.36 -6.74
N VAL A 138 7.91 6.96 -7.02
CA VAL A 138 8.99 7.90 -7.37
C VAL A 138 8.74 8.58 -8.73
N PRO A 139 9.22 9.81 -8.97
CA PRO A 139 8.95 10.57 -10.20
C PRO A 139 9.23 9.76 -11.49
N ALA A 140 10.37 9.07 -11.56
CA ALA A 140 10.73 8.22 -12.69
C ALA A 140 9.68 7.12 -12.97
N ARG A 141 9.13 6.53 -11.91
CA ARG A 141 8.10 5.50 -12.01
C ARG A 141 6.76 6.08 -12.43
N VAL A 142 6.39 7.26 -11.93
CA VAL A 142 5.19 8.00 -12.38
C VAL A 142 5.30 8.28 -13.88
N CYS A 143 6.44 8.81 -14.34
CA CYS A 143 6.71 9.06 -15.75
C CYS A 143 6.54 7.81 -16.61
N ARG A 144 7.12 6.68 -16.17
CA ARG A 144 7.03 5.39 -16.86
C ARG A 144 5.60 4.85 -16.88
N HIS A 145 4.91 4.91 -15.75
CA HIS A 145 3.54 4.39 -15.62
C HIS A 145 2.53 5.18 -16.45
N LEU A 146 2.67 6.51 -16.49
CA LEU A 146 1.79 7.37 -17.26
C LEU A 146 2.20 7.51 -18.72
N LYS A 147 3.36 6.97 -19.13
CA LYS A 147 3.93 7.14 -20.48
C LYS A 147 4.01 8.61 -20.87
N LEU A 148 4.55 9.44 -19.98
CA LEU A 148 4.73 10.88 -20.22
C LEU A 148 5.65 11.12 -21.43
N LYS A 149 5.31 12.13 -22.24
CA LYS A 149 6.16 12.65 -23.33
C LYS A 149 7.40 13.35 -22.75
N ALA A 150 8.40 13.65 -23.60
CA ALA A 150 9.66 14.26 -23.16
C ALA A 150 9.44 15.56 -22.38
N ASP A 151 8.58 16.45 -22.90
CA ASP A 151 8.27 17.75 -22.28
C ASP A 151 7.61 17.58 -20.90
N GLU A 152 6.61 16.69 -20.80
CA GLU A 152 5.93 16.38 -19.54
C GLU A 152 6.85 15.72 -18.51
N ARG A 153 7.85 14.95 -18.96
CA ARG A 153 8.86 14.35 -18.07
C ARG A 153 9.76 15.42 -17.47
N MET A 154 10.18 16.41 -18.28
CA MET A 154 11.02 17.51 -17.79
C MET A 154 10.28 18.28 -16.70
N MET A 155 8.98 18.56 -16.87
CA MET A 155 8.16 19.16 -15.81
C MET A 155 8.18 18.34 -14.52
N VAL A 156 7.93 17.02 -14.60
CA VAL A 156 7.89 16.13 -13.43
C VAL A 156 9.25 15.97 -12.74
N TYR A 157 10.35 15.94 -13.49
CA TYR A 157 11.70 15.79 -12.93
C TYR A 157 12.23 17.08 -12.30
N TYR A 158 12.09 18.20 -13.01
CA TYR A 158 12.62 19.48 -12.57
C TYR A 158 11.66 20.24 -11.66
N LYS A 159 10.46 19.70 -11.42
CA LYS A 159 9.39 20.33 -10.63
C LYS A 159 9.18 21.80 -11.05
N MET A 160 9.23 22.07 -12.36
CA MET A 160 9.00 23.42 -12.86
C MET A 160 7.51 23.73 -12.67
N ASP A 161 7.24 24.75 -11.88
CA ASP A 161 5.93 25.05 -11.31
C ASP A 161 5.06 25.82 -12.32
N ASP A 162 4.07 25.12 -12.89
CA ASP A 162 2.65 25.48 -12.90
C ASP A 162 1.88 24.34 -13.60
N LEU A 163 0.84 23.81 -12.94
CA LEU A 163 0.00 22.67 -13.40
C LEU A 163 -1.28 23.13 -14.08
#